data_AF-A0AAD7TMR4-F1
#
_entry.id   AF-A0AAD7TMR4-F1
#
_cell.length_a   1.000
_cell.length_b   1.000
_cell.length_c   1.000
_cell.angle_alpha   90.00
_cell.angle_beta   90.00
_cell.angle_gamma   90.00
#
_symmetry.space_group_name_H-M   'P 1'
#
loop_
_entity.id
_entity.type
_entity.pdbx_description
1 polymer ?
#
loop_
_entity_poly.entity_id
_entity_poly.type
_entity_poly.pdbx_seq_one_letter_code
_entity_poly.pdbx_strand_id
1 'polypeptide(L)'
;MHGVKRVKYTREALAAKKEREQAKLKEYQGLTAEVLARKQARDTTQEAFDLTTKLLHINPEFYTIWNYRRNILSDAIFPQRTPAQINDLLADDLSLTTVLLKQHPKVYWIWNHRYWCLRQVPEGPTEADPNGWRQAYWNKELFVVEKMLDADPRNFHAWNYRRYVLEEMPIKRSEQSELVYTKRKIEANFSNFSAWHQRSKVLSSMWATGKLDKTKSMEEEFDLVKNAMYTDPNDQSVWIYHRWLIGSGDNKDILEREIESIQELLDEQPDSKWCMESLVFYKRTLVGRHGSVLSDEASCRLEGECLELLSKLEKVDPDRRQRYIDLSHAGPHYLIAQDRRSPPMWEEVTITANIFNTGLDTYSTTLIPSSQSYKTPLVIPARNLVAKVMLDDQGQGAGGVVAVIRVVQHLHSPALQPQLVQDLQVLEPQAAFLGASVVCKTWYAVSACQYDAKEWWHIRST
;
A
#
# COMPACT_ATOMS: atom_id res chain seq x y z
N MET A 1 -1.97 10.88 18.04
CA MET A 1 -1.96 10.79 19.51
C MET A 1 -2.23 9.35 19.91
N HIS A 2 -1.24 8.63 20.45
CA HIS A 2 -1.41 7.27 21.01
C HIS A 2 -0.91 7.26 22.46
N GLY A 3 -1.45 6.40 23.32
CA GLY A 3 -0.93 6.18 24.68
C GLY A 3 -1.30 7.22 25.74
N VAL A 4 -2.30 8.09 25.49
CA VAL A 4 -2.76 9.04 26.52
C VAL A 4 -3.50 8.28 27.62
N LYS A 5 -2.85 8.09 28.78
CA LYS A 5 -3.48 7.49 29.96
C LYS A 5 -4.67 8.35 30.37
N ARG A 6 -5.85 7.73 30.50
CA ARG A 6 -7.03 8.38 31.07
C ARG A 6 -6.81 8.54 32.58
N VAL A 7 -6.31 9.70 32.98
CA VAL A 7 -6.11 10.05 34.39
C VAL A 7 -7.20 11.04 34.79
N LYS A 8 -7.90 10.76 35.90
CA LYS A 8 -8.82 11.72 36.53
C LYS A 8 -7.98 12.70 37.33
N TYR A 9 -7.88 13.94 36.86
CA TYR A 9 -7.19 15.03 37.55
C TYR A 9 -8.17 15.86 38.37
N THR A 10 -7.72 16.41 39.51
CA THR A 10 -8.47 17.46 40.23
C THR A 10 -8.53 18.74 39.38
N ARG A 11 -9.49 19.63 39.67
CA ARG A 11 -9.61 20.91 38.97
C ARG A 11 -8.33 21.75 39.10
N GLU A 12 -7.72 21.77 40.28
CA GLU A 12 -6.46 22.47 40.56
C GLU A 12 -5.29 21.88 39.76
N ALA A 13 -5.19 20.54 39.69
CA ALA A 13 -4.14 19.89 38.90
C ALA A 13 -4.29 20.15 37.39
N LEU A 14 -5.53 20.22 36.88
CA LEU A 14 -5.80 20.61 35.50
C LEU A 14 -5.43 22.07 35.23
N ALA A 15 -5.76 22.98 36.15
CA ALA A 15 -5.41 24.40 36.02
C ALA A 15 -3.89 24.60 36.01
N ALA A 16 -3.17 23.99 36.96
CA ALA A 16 -1.71 24.05 37.03
C ALA A 16 -1.04 23.40 35.79
N LYS A 17 -1.60 22.30 35.28
CA LYS A 17 -1.12 21.67 34.03
C LYS A 17 -1.31 22.61 32.83
N LYS A 18 -2.49 23.23 32.72
CA LYS A 18 -2.81 24.17 31.63
C LYS A 18 -1.89 25.38 31.64
N GLU A 19 -1.57 25.92 32.81
CA GLU A 19 -0.65 27.05 32.95
C GLU A 19 0.78 26.68 32.49
N ARG A 20 1.28 25.51 32.92
CA ARG A 20 2.59 25.00 32.44
C ARG A 20 2.61 24.74 30.94
N GLU A 21 1.52 24.20 30.38
CA GLU A 21 1.37 23.98 28.94
C GLU A 21 1.31 25.31 28.16
N GLN A 22 0.69 26.35 28.73
CA GLN A 22 0.60 27.67 28.10
C GLN A 22 1.96 28.35 27.97
N ALA A 23 2.82 28.25 28.99
CA ALA A 23 4.18 28.77 28.92
C ALA A 23 4.99 28.07 27.81
N LYS A 24 4.95 26.73 27.77
CA LYS A 24 5.59 25.94 26.72
C LYS A 24 5.05 26.24 25.32
N LEU A 25 3.74 26.43 25.22
CA LEU A 25 3.09 26.78 23.95
C LEU A 25 3.56 28.14 23.44
N LYS A 26 3.69 29.13 24.32
CA LYS A 26 4.18 30.46 23.95
C LYS A 26 5.62 30.40 23.42
N GLU A 27 6.49 29.65 24.09
CA GLU A 27 7.87 29.42 23.63
C GLU A 27 7.90 28.71 22.27
N TYR A 28 7.13 27.64 22.12
CA TYR A 28 7.02 26.91 20.86
C TYR A 28 6.50 27.77 19.71
N GLN A 29 5.47 28.60 19.96
CA GLN A 29 4.91 29.54 18.98
C GLN A 29 5.92 30.61 18.58
N GLY A 30 6.66 31.16 19.55
CA GLY A 30 7.73 32.13 19.29
C GLY A 30 8.82 31.55 18.39
N LEU A 31 9.36 30.38 18.77
CA LEU A 31 10.37 29.69 17.97
C LEU A 31 9.86 29.31 16.57
N THR A 32 8.62 28.84 16.48
CA THR A 32 8.00 28.51 15.19
C THR A 32 7.89 29.74 14.29
N ALA A 33 7.41 30.86 14.83
CA ALA A 33 7.28 32.11 14.08
C ALA A 33 8.64 32.60 13.58
N GLU A 34 9.67 32.54 14.44
CA GLU A 34 11.04 32.92 14.06
C GLU A 34 11.58 32.06 12.92
N VAL A 35 11.51 30.73 13.05
CA VAL A 35 12.04 29.82 12.02
C VAL A 35 11.29 29.97 10.70
N LEU A 36 9.96 30.15 10.73
CA LEU A 36 9.17 30.34 9.52
C LEU A 36 9.45 31.70 8.86
N ALA A 37 9.67 32.77 9.63
CA ALA A 37 10.07 34.07 9.09
C ALA A 37 11.44 34.01 8.41
N ARG A 38 12.42 33.34 9.03
CA ARG A 38 13.75 33.09 8.44
C ARG A 38 13.66 32.27 7.15
N LYS A 39 12.84 31.22 7.15
CA LYS A 39 12.56 30.43 5.94
C LYS A 39 11.97 31.30 4.83
N GLN A 40 11.01 32.17 5.15
CA GLN A 40 10.38 33.06 4.18
C GLN A 40 11.39 34.07 3.59
N ALA A 41 12.31 34.55 4.43
CA ALA A 41 13.44 35.39 4.01
C ALA A 41 14.55 34.62 3.27
N ARG A 42 14.41 33.30 3.10
CA ARG A 42 15.45 32.41 2.54
C ARG A 42 16.78 32.50 3.29
N ASP A 43 16.74 32.73 4.60
CA ASP A 43 17.92 32.74 5.46
C ASP A 43 18.55 31.34 5.49
N THR A 44 19.82 31.22 5.11
CA THR A 44 20.57 29.95 5.12
C THR A 44 21.76 30.00 6.06
N THR A 45 21.73 30.89 7.05
CA THR A 45 22.80 31.02 8.06
C THR A 45 22.89 29.80 8.98
N GLN A 46 24.03 29.65 9.65
CA GLN A 46 24.22 28.64 10.70
C GLN A 46 23.19 28.78 11.82
N GLU A 47 22.81 30.02 12.17
CA GLU A 47 21.79 30.28 13.17
C GLU A 47 20.42 29.72 12.75
N ALA A 48 20.00 29.95 11.50
CA ALA A 48 18.78 29.37 10.97
C ALA A 48 18.80 27.84 11.01
N PHE A 49 19.94 27.23 10.66
CA PHE A 49 20.14 25.78 10.77
C PHE A 49 19.99 25.28 12.21
N ASP A 50 20.63 25.93 13.18
CA ASP A 50 20.58 25.53 14.58
C ASP A 50 19.16 25.68 15.16
N LEU A 51 18.42 26.71 14.74
CA LEU A 51 17.01 26.88 15.12
C LEU A 51 16.13 25.75 14.56
N THR A 52 16.42 25.21 13.36
CA THR A 52 15.72 24.01 12.88
C THR A 52 15.94 22.82 13.81
N THR A 53 17.17 22.62 14.31
CA THR A 53 17.48 21.55 15.28
C THR A 53 16.64 21.71 16.55
N LYS A 54 16.61 22.92 17.13
CA LYS A 54 15.82 23.23 18.33
C LYS A 54 14.34 22.94 18.12
N LEU A 55 13.78 23.38 16.99
CA LEU A 55 12.36 23.22 16.71
C LEU A 55 11.98 21.75 16.46
N LEU A 56 12.85 20.99 15.79
CA LEU A 56 12.63 19.56 15.52
C LEU A 56 12.75 18.68 16.77
N HIS A 57 13.54 19.09 17.76
CA HIS A 57 13.53 18.45 19.08
C HIS A 57 12.20 18.62 19.82
N ILE A 58 11.46 19.69 19.56
CA ILE A 58 10.16 19.95 20.16
C ILE A 58 9.03 19.31 19.35
N ASN A 59 9.07 19.43 18.01
CA ASN A 59 8.07 18.91 17.11
C ASN A 59 8.70 18.29 15.84
N PRO A 60 9.06 17.00 15.87
CA PRO A 60 9.62 16.32 14.70
C PRO A 60 8.58 16.00 13.62
N GLU A 61 7.27 16.22 13.85
CA GLU A 61 6.23 16.05 12.82
C GLU A 61 6.19 17.24 11.85
N PHE A 62 6.89 18.34 12.15
CA PHE A 62 6.82 19.56 11.38
C PHE A 62 7.65 19.47 10.09
N TYR A 63 7.07 18.86 9.06
CA TYR A 63 7.71 18.57 7.77
C TYR A 63 8.34 19.78 7.08
N THR A 64 7.74 20.96 7.20
CA THR A 64 8.26 22.21 6.63
C THR A 64 9.66 22.53 7.15
N ILE A 65 9.94 22.20 8.42
CA ILE A 65 11.23 22.47 9.07
C ILE A 65 12.28 21.46 8.60
N TRP A 66 11.91 20.20 8.39
CA TRP A 66 12.79 19.22 7.75
C TRP A 66 13.18 19.65 6.32
N ASN A 67 12.22 20.13 5.53
CA ASN A 67 12.50 20.66 4.20
C ASN A 67 13.44 21.87 4.27
N TYR A 68 13.17 22.80 5.18
CA TYR A 68 14.03 23.98 5.35
C TYR A 68 15.46 23.60 5.75
N ARG A 69 15.61 22.68 6.72
CA ARG A 69 16.91 22.13 7.12
C ARG A 69 17.67 21.53 5.94
N ARG A 70 17.00 20.72 5.11
CA ARG A 70 17.60 20.13 3.89
C ARG A 70 18.05 21.19 2.89
N ASN A 71 17.25 22.22 2.65
CA ASN A 71 17.62 23.31 1.75
C ASN A 71 18.86 24.05 2.27
N ILE A 72 18.95 24.33 3.58
CA ILE A 72 20.16 24.97 4.14
C ILE A 72 21.39 24.06 3.94
N LEU A 73 21.26 22.76 4.21
CA LEU A 73 22.34 21.80 4.02
C LEU A 73 22.79 21.74 2.55
N SER A 74 21.86 21.50 1.62
CA SER A 74 22.15 21.31 0.20
C SER A 74 22.58 22.58 -0.52
N ASP A 75 21.89 23.70 -0.27
CA ASP A 75 22.04 24.90 -1.10
C ASP A 75 23.14 25.83 -0.58
N ALA A 76 23.43 25.81 0.72
CA ALA A 76 24.37 26.73 1.35
C ALA A 76 25.57 26.04 2.01
N ILE A 77 25.35 24.96 2.77
CA ILE A 77 26.43 24.34 3.55
C ILE A 77 27.29 23.42 2.68
N PHE A 78 26.73 22.41 2.03
CA PHE A 78 27.49 21.41 1.27
C PHE A 78 28.37 22.00 0.17
N PRO A 79 27.95 23.01 -0.63
CA PRO A 79 28.80 23.57 -1.69
C PRO A 79 30.09 24.23 -1.19
N GLN A 80 30.17 24.56 0.10
CA GLN A 80 31.30 25.24 0.74
C GLN A 80 32.17 24.29 1.58
N ARG A 81 31.97 22.98 1.45
CA ARG A 81 32.59 21.96 2.32
C ARG A 81 33.29 20.88 1.51
N THR A 82 34.34 20.32 2.08
CA THR A 82 34.99 19.13 1.52
C THR A 82 34.11 17.88 1.74
N PRO A 83 34.30 16.80 0.96
CA PRO A 83 33.58 15.54 1.18
C PRO A 83 33.65 15.02 2.62
N ALA A 84 34.81 15.15 3.28
CA ALA A 84 34.97 14.76 4.68
C ALA A 84 34.11 15.61 5.62
N GLN A 85 34.08 16.93 5.42
CA GLN A 85 33.23 17.83 6.22
C GLN A 85 31.73 17.59 6.00
N ILE A 86 31.32 17.30 4.76
CA ILE A 86 29.94 16.90 4.45
C ILE A 86 29.60 15.60 5.17
N ASN A 87 30.51 14.61 5.13
CA ASN A 87 30.35 13.36 5.84
C ASN A 87 30.17 13.55 7.35
N ASP A 88 30.94 14.45 7.98
CA ASP A 88 30.82 14.76 9.41
C ASP A 88 29.46 15.40 9.74
N LEU A 89 29.02 16.37 8.94
CA LEU A 89 27.69 16.99 9.09
C LEU A 89 26.55 15.97 8.94
N LEU A 90 26.67 15.03 8.00
CA LEU A 90 25.70 13.95 7.82
C LEU A 90 25.71 12.98 9.01
N ALA A 91 26.88 12.70 9.60
CA ALA A 91 26.98 11.89 10.81
C ALA A 91 26.23 12.53 11.99
N ASP A 92 26.34 13.85 12.14
CA ASP A 92 25.61 14.61 13.16
C ASP A 92 24.09 14.59 12.92
N ASP A 93 23.64 14.77 11.68
CA ASP A 93 22.21 14.69 11.34
C ASP A 93 21.64 13.25 11.50
N LEU A 94 22.44 12.22 11.19
CA LEU A 94 22.10 10.83 11.50
C LEU A 94 22.05 10.57 13.01
N SER A 95 22.86 11.27 13.81
CA SER A 95 22.79 11.23 15.27
C SER A 95 21.50 11.89 15.79
N LEU A 96 21.16 13.08 15.29
CA LEU A 96 19.91 13.78 15.57
C LEU A 96 18.69 12.88 15.30
N THR A 97 18.62 12.30 14.10
CA THR A 97 17.51 11.40 13.74
C THR A 97 17.47 10.15 14.62
N THR A 98 18.62 9.63 15.08
CA THR A 98 18.67 8.51 16.04
C THR A 98 18.03 8.89 17.38
N VAL A 99 18.36 10.08 17.91
CA VAL A 99 17.77 10.58 19.17
C VAL A 99 16.26 10.75 19.03
N LEU A 100 15.81 11.33 17.91
CA LEU A 100 14.39 11.56 17.66
C LEU A 100 13.62 10.25 17.42
N LEU A 101 14.19 9.26 16.72
CA LEU A 101 13.54 7.96 16.50
C LEU A 101 13.34 7.18 17.80
N LYS A 102 14.23 7.30 18.78
CA LYS A 102 14.05 6.68 20.10
C LYS A 102 12.81 7.22 20.83
N GLN A 103 12.47 8.49 20.62
CA GLN A 103 11.33 9.15 21.26
C GLN A 103 10.06 9.06 20.40
N HIS A 104 10.23 9.10 19.08
CA HIS A 104 9.17 9.24 18.10
C HIS A 104 9.36 8.24 16.93
N PRO A 105 9.33 6.91 17.19
CA PRO A 105 9.68 5.89 16.20
C PRO A 105 8.70 5.75 15.03
N LYS A 106 7.58 6.48 15.07
CA LYS A 106 6.46 6.41 14.11
C LYS A 106 6.23 7.73 13.36
N VAL A 107 7.20 8.63 13.39
CA VAL A 107 7.14 9.90 12.64
C VAL A 107 7.78 9.70 11.28
N TYR A 108 6.99 9.88 10.21
CA TYR A 108 7.43 9.71 8.82
C TYR A 108 8.67 10.55 8.48
N TRP A 109 8.69 11.80 8.93
CA TRP A 109 9.70 12.77 8.52
C TRP A 109 11.09 12.48 9.08
N ILE A 110 11.19 11.81 10.23
CA ILE A 110 12.49 11.40 10.78
C ILE A 110 13.09 10.29 9.90
N TRP A 111 12.30 9.27 9.56
CA TRP A 111 12.74 8.18 8.66
C TRP A 111 13.09 8.71 7.27
N ASN A 112 12.28 9.61 6.73
CA ASN A 112 12.51 10.26 5.45
C ASN A 112 13.81 11.08 5.44
N HIS A 113 14.04 11.91 6.47
CA HIS A 113 15.26 12.71 6.58
C HIS A 113 16.49 11.83 6.75
N ARG A 114 16.39 10.77 7.55
CA ARG A 114 17.45 9.79 7.73
C ARG A 114 17.86 9.14 6.41
N TYR A 115 16.88 8.69 5.61
CA TYR A 115 17.12 8.16 4.28
C TYR A 115 17.75 9.20 3.34
N TRP A 116 17.26 10.45 3.37
CA TRP A 116 17.85 11.54 2.60
C TRP A 116 19.33 11.74 2.95
N CYS A 117 19.71 11.76 4.24
CA CYS A 117 21.11 11.89 4.67
C CYS A 117 22.00 10.81 4.05
N LEU A 118 21.56 9.55 4.04
CA LEU A 118 22.33 8.43 3.46
C LEU A 118 22.58 8.61 1.96
N ARG A 119 21.62 9.20 1.24
CA ARG A 119 21.76 9.50 -0.19
C ARG A 119 22.68 10.68 -0.47
N GLN A 120 22.91 11.56 0.50
CA GLN A 120 23.83 12.68 0.38
C GLN A 120 25.28 12.30 0.71
N VAL A 121 25.54 11.07 1.20
CA VAL A 121 26.89 10.64 1.55
C VAL A 121 27.80 10.74 0.31
N PRO A 122 28.89 11.51 0.38
CA PRO A 122 29.79 11.70 -0.74
C PRO A 122 30.67 10.47 -0.97
N GLU A 123 31.46 10.49 -2.05
CA GLU A 123 32.49 9.49 -2.27
C GLU A 123 33.65 9.67 -1.29
N GLY A 124 34.17 8.57 -0.75
CA GLY A 124 35.28 8.53 0.20
C GLY A 124 35.24 7.30 1.12
N PRO A 125 36.22 7.11 2.01
CA PRO A 125 37.12 8.14 2.54
C PRO A 125 38.36 8.46 1.68
N THR A 126 38.70 7.61 0.72
CA THR A 126 39.89 7.79 -0.13
C THR A 126 39.54 7.53 -1.59
N GLU A 127 40.39 7.97 -2.51
CA GLU A 127 40.21 7.70 -3.95
C GLU A 127 40.26 6.20 -4.27
N ALA A 128 40.99 5.40 -3.47
CA ALA A 128 41.06 3.95 -3.61
C ALA A 128 39.81 3.22 -3.08
N ASP A 129 39.02 3.87 -2.23
CA ASP A 129 37.77 3.35 -1.68
C ASP A 129 36.67 4.43 -1.70
N PRO A 130 36.13 4.78 -2.89
CA PRO A 130 35.14 5.84 -3.03
C PRO A 130 33.78 5.49 -2.42
N ASN A 131 33.52 4.20 -2.10
CA ASN A 131 32.26 3.76 -1.50
C ASN A 131 32.37 3.41 -0.01
N GLY A 132 33.54 3.57 0.61
CA GLY A 132 33.81 3.16 1.99
C GLY A 132 32.84 3.78 2.99
N TRP A 133 32.63 5.11 2.92
CA TRP A 133 31.65 5.79 3.78
C TRP A 133 30.22 5.29 3.54
N ARG A 134 29.79 5.22 2.28
CA ARG A 134 28.44 4.72 1.94
C ARG A 134 28.24 3.31 2.49
N GLN A 135 29.16 2.40 2.21
CA GLN A 135 29.08 1.02 2.68
C GLN A 135 29.06 0.94 4.21
N ALA A 136 29.86 1.75 4.91
CA ALA A 136 29.86 1.80 6.37
C ALA A 136 28.50 2.27 6.92
N TYR A 137 27.93 3.34 6.38
CA TYR A 137 26.62 3.82 6.80
C TYR A 137 25.54 2.79 6.53
N TRP A 138 25.39 2.30 5.29
CA TRP A 138 24.30 1.36 4.97
C TRP A 138 24.38 0.06 5.79
N ASN A 139 25.58 -0.44 6.12
CA ASN A 139 25.73 -1.55 7.06
C ASN A 139 25.28 -1.19 8.49
N LYS A 140 25.66 -0.01 8.97
CA LYS A 140 25.19 0.51 10.28
C LYS A 140 23.68 0.68 10.31
N GLU A 141 23.07 1.12 9.21
CA GLU A 141 21.62 1.29 9.11
C GLU A 141 20.85 -0.02 9.22
N LEU A 142 21.41 -1.10 8.67
CA LEU A 142 20.85 -2.43 8.85
C LEU A 142 20.85 -2.82 10.34
N PHE A 143 21.92 -2.53 11.08
CA PHE A 143 21.95 -2.76 12.53
C PHE A 143 20.94 -1.88 13.29
N VAL A 144 20.84 -0.60 12.93
CA VAL A 144 19.88 0.33 13.55
C VAL A 144 18.44 -0.15 13.36
N VAL A 145 18.06 -0.50 12.13
CA VAL A 145 16.68 -0.94 11.86
C VAL A 145 16.37 -2.27 12.56
N GLU A 146 17.36 -3.17 12.69
CA GLU A 146 17.18 -4.40 13.47
C GLU A 146 16.90 -4.12 14.94
N LYS A 147 17.63 -3.20 15.57
CA LYS A 147 17.37 -2.79 16.96
C LYS A 147 16.00 -2.13 17.13
N MET A 148 15.56 -1.34 16.14
CA MET A 148 14.22 -0.75 16.17
C MET A 148 13.12 -1.82 16.05
N LEU A 149 13.36 -2.87 15.24
CA LEU A 149 12.46 -4.02 15.09
C LEU A 149 12.55 -5.03 16.23
N ASP A 150 13.62 -5.01 17.04
CA ASP A 150 13.68 -5.74 18.31
C ASP A 150 12.78 -5.04 19.35
N ALA A 151 12.74 -3.71 19.35
CA ALA A 151 11.92 -2.92 20.28
C ALA A 151 10.43 -2.88 19.92
N ASP A 152 10.09 -2.71 18.64
CA ASP A 152 8.71 -2.82 18.13
C ASP A 152 8.70 -3.66 16.85
N PRO A 153 8.46 -4.99 16.96
CA PRO A 153 8.50 -5.91 15.82
C PRO A 153 7.43 -5.63 14.76
N ARG A 154 6.41 -4.82 15.09
CA ARG A 154 5.31 -4.44 14.18
C ARG A 154 5.42 -3.00 13.68
N ASN A 155 6.56 -2.33 13.90
CA ASN A 155 6.79 -1.00 13.36
C ASN A 155 6.94 -1.06 11.83
N PHE A 156 5.86 -0.73 11.12
CA PHE A 156 5.86 -0.75 9.66
C PHE A 156 6.83 0.28 9.05
N HIS A 157 7.12 1.40 9.72
CA HIS A 157 8.13 2.35 9.23
C HIS A 157 9.52 1.72 9.22
N ALA A 158 9.87 0.98 10.29
CA ALA A 158 11.15 0.28 10.37
C ALA A 158 11.22 -0.85 9.33
N TRP A 159 10.15 -1.62 9.12
CA TRP A 159 10.12 -2.63 8.04
C TRP A 159 10.24 -2.02 6.64
N ASN A 160 9.55 -0.90 6.38
CA ASN A 160 9.69 -0.17 5.12
C ASN A 160 11.12 0.35 4.95
N TYR A 161 11.69 0.94 6.00
CA TYR A 161 13.05 1.45 6.00
C TYR A 161 14.09 0.34 5.77
N ARG A 162 13.90 -0.84 6.36
CA ARG A 162 14.75 -2.02 6.13
C ARG A 162 14.79 -2.39 4.65
N ARG A 163 13.63 -2.38 3.96
CA ARG A 163 13.58 -2.66 2.52
C ARG A 163 14.39 -1.64 1.72
N TYR A 164 14.24 -0.35 2.00
CA TYR A 164 15.07 0.69 1.37
C TYR A 164 16.57 0.48 1.64
N VAL A 165 16.95 0.15 2.87
CA VAL A 165 18.35 -0.15 3.20
C VAL A 165 18.87 -1.31 2.36
N LEU A 166 18.16 -2.44 2.31
CA LEU A 166 18.55 -3.60 1.50
C LEU A 166 18.63 -3.27 0.00
N GLU A 167 17.68 -2.46 -0.51
CA GLU A 167 17.59 -2.04 -1.91
C GLU A 167 18.64 -1.01 -2.32
N GLU A 168 19.22 -0.23 -1.41
CA GLU A 168 20.16 0.86 -1.72
C GLU A 168 21.60 0.57 -1.29
N MET A 169 21.80 -0.48 -0.47
CA MET A 169 23.13 -0.93 -0.07
C MET A 169 24.07 -1.08 -1.29
N PRO A 170 25.29 -0.50 -1.26
CA PRO A 170 26.27 -0.63 -2.36
C PRO A 170 26.63 -2.09 -2.62
N ILE A 171 26.73 -2.88 -1.55
CA ILE A 171 26.91 -4.34 -1.61
C ILE A 171 25.62 -4.99 -1.12
N LYS A 172 24.88 -5.61 -2.05
CA LYS A 172 23.62 -6.28 -1.74
C LYS A 172 23.83 -7.46 -0.81
N ARG A 173 22.98 -7.55 0.20
CA ARG A 173 22.79 -8.78 0.98
C ARG A 173 22.04 -9.79 0.11
N SER A 174 22.33 -11.08 0.29
CA SER A 174 21.59 -12.12 -0.40
C SER A 174 20.15 -12.17 0.08
N GLU A 175 19.21 -12.46 -0.82
CA GLU A 175 17.79 -12.66 -0.45
C GLU A 175 17.65 -13.79 0.58
N GLN A 176 18.52 -14.81 0.52
CA GLN A 176 18.60 -15.88 1.53
C GLN A 176 18.86 -15.34 2.95
N SER A 177 19.70 -14.32 3.09
CA SER A 177 19.95 -13.71 4.41
C SER A 177 18.70 -13.03 4.99
N GLU A 178 17.82 -12.52 4.13
CA GLU A 178 16.53 -11.95 4.56
C GLU A 178 15.51 -13.05 4.93
N LEU A 179 15.54 -14.20 4.26
CA LEU A 179 14.79 -15.39 4.71
C LEU A 179 15.26 -15.87 6.09
N VAL A 180 16.57 -15.91 6.34
CA VAL A 180 17.10 -16.22 7.68
C VAL A 180 16.64 -15.20 8.72
N TYR A 181 16.69 -13.92 8.39
CA TYR A 181 16.26 -12.84 9.29
C TYR A 181 14.77 -12.94 9.64
N THR A 182 13.91 -13.12 8.63
CA THR A 182 12.45 -13.23 8.84
C THR A 182 12.09 -14.49 9.62
N LYS A 183 12.74 -15.63 9.34
CA LYS A 183 12.57 -16.87 10.12
C LYS A 183 12.89 -16.64 11.59
N ARG A 184 14.04 -16.05 11.92
CA ARG A 184 14.42 -15.70 13.31
C ARG A 184 13.37 -14.81 13.98
N LYS A 185 12.80 -13.84 13.26
CA LYS A 185 11.76 -12.94 13.79
C LYS A 185 10.42 -13.65 14.03
N ILE A 186 10.09 -14.63 13.20
CA ILE A 186 8.90 -15.49 13.35
C ILE A 186 9.09 -16.45 14.53
N GLU A 187 10.24 -17.11 14.63
CA GLU A 187 10.54 -18.04 15.74
C GLU A 187 10.56 -17.32 17.10
N ALA A 188 11.00 -16.06 17.13
CA ALA A 188 10.94 -15.24 18.34
C ALA A 188 9.51 -14.78 18.70
N ASN A 189 8.62 -14.64 17.71
CA ASN A 189 7.24 -14.23 17.89
C ASN A 189 6.42 -14.54 16.62
N PHE A 190 5.68 -15.64 16.62
CA PHE A 190 4.87 -16.06 15.47
C PHE A 190 3.69 -15.12 15.18
N SER A 191 3.30 -14.27 16.14
CA SER A 191 2.34 -13.16 15.93
C SER A 191 2.91 -11.96 15.19
N ASN A 192 4.17 -12.02 14.78
CA ASN A 192 4.80 -10.98 13.99
C ASN A 192 4.35 -11.04 12.52
N PHE A 193 3.15 -10.54 12.24
CA PHE A 193 2.62 -10.42 10.88
C PHE A 193 3.58 -9.71 9.91
N SER A 194 4.33 -8.72 10.38
CA SER A 194 5.26 -7.99 9.53
C SER A 194 6.43 -8.86 9.06
N ALA A 195 6.89 -9.82 9.88
CA ALA A 195 7.92 -10.78 9.48
C ALA A 195 7.38 -11.79 8.46
N TRP A 196 6.17 -12.33 8.67
CA TRP A 196 5.48 -13.18 7.68
C TRP A 196 5.28 -12.46 6.35
N HIS A 197 4.84 -11.20 6.39
CA HIS A 197 4.66 -10.40 5.19
C HIS A 197 5.98 -10.14 4.45
N GLN A 198 7.04 -9.77 5.16
CA GLN A 198 8.35 -9.58 4.54
C GLN A 198 8.85 -10.89 3.91
N ARG A 199 8.69 -12.02 4.62
CA ARG A 199 9.05 -13.35 4.12
C ARG A 199 8.31 -13.69 2.83
N SER A 200 7.00 -13.41 2.77
CA SER A 200 6.18 -13.68 1.59
C SER A 200 6.64 -12.88 0.36
N LYS A 201 7.08 -11.63 0.56
CA LYS A 201 7.64 -10.79 -0.51
C LYS A 201 8.97 -11.33 -1.03
N VAL A 202 9.87 -11.74 -0.15
CA VAL A 202 11.18 -12.30 -0.53
C VAL A 202 11.00 -13.63 -1.28
N LEU A 203 10.18 -14.54 -0.76
CA LEU A 203 9.87 -15.81 -1.43
C LEU A 203 9.25 -15.58 -2.81
N SER A 204 8.28 -14.67 -2.92
CA SER A 204 7.66 -14.33 -4.22
C SER A 204 8.69 -13.86 -5.25
N SER A 205 9.61 -12.98 -4.85
CA SER A 205 10.72 -12.51 -5.71
C SER A 205 11.63 -13.65 -6.13
N MET A 206 12.07 -14.48 -5.19
CA MET A 206 13.00 -15.58 -5.45
C MET A 206 12.38 -16.68 -6.32
N TRP A 207 11.10 -17.01 -6.12
CA TRP A 207 10.36 -17.93 -6.99
C TRP A 207 10.19 -17.37 -8.40
N ALA A 208 9.83 -16.09 -8.55
CA ALA A 208 9.64 -15.47 -9.86
C ALA A 208 10.95 -15.36 -10.66
N THR A 209 12.08 -15.19 -9.97
CA THR A 209 13.42 -15.09 -10.59
C THR A 209 14.13 -16.43 -10.73
N GLY A 210 13.52 -17.54 -10.30
CA GLY A 210 14.12 -18.88 -10.35
C GLY A 210 15.33 -19.08 -9.43
N LYS A 211 15.55 -18.19 -8.46
CA LYS A 211 16.67 -18.27 -7.50
C LYS A 211 16.44 -19.27 -6.36
N LEU A 212 15.22 -19.76 -6.23
CA LEU A 212 14.81 -20.70 -5.20
C LEU A 212 13.90 -21.76 -5.83
N ASP A 213 14.17 -23.02 -5.53
CA ASP A 213 13.27 -24.14 -5.88
C ASP A 213 11.93 -23.93 -5.19
N LYS A 214 10.91 -23.61 -5.99
CA LYS A 214 9.57 -23.30 -5.49
C LYS A 214 8.93 -24.50 -4.81
N THR A 215 9.03 -25.70 -5.37
CA THR A 215 8.37 -26.89 -4.82
C THR A 215 8.97 -27.24 -3.48
N LYS A 216 10.30 -27.35 -3.41
CA LYS A 216 10.99 -27.68 -2.16
C LYS A 216 10.76 -26.64 -1.08
N SER A 217 10.96 -25.36 -1.39
CA SER A 217 10.81 -24.30 -0.39
C SER A 217 9.36 -24.12 0.06
N MET A 218 8.37 -24.36 -0.80
CA MET A 218 6.96 -24.29 -0.41
C MET A 218 6.59 -25.34 0.64
N GLU A 219 7.12 -26.56 0.54
CA GLU A 219 6.93 -27.60 1.57
C GLU A 219 7.56 -27.17 2.91
N GLU A 220 8.78 -26.62 2.88
CA GLU A 220 9.42 -26.07 4.09
C GLU A 220 8.61 -24.92 4.73
N GLU A 221 7.92 -24.12 3.91
CA GLU A 221 7.04 -23.05 4.41
C GLU A 221 5.71 -23.58 4.98
N PHE A 222 5.14 -24.66 4.41
CA PHE A 222 3.99 -25.34 4.98
C PHE A 222 4.32 -25.90 6.37
N ASP A 223 5.46 -26.57 6.51
CA ASP A 223 5.92 -27.07 7.82
C ASP A 223 6.09 -25.93 8.83
N LEU A 224 6.70 -24.81 8.41
CA LEU A 224 6.92 -23.65 9.27
C LEU A 224 5.60 -23.03 9.75
N VAL A 225 4.65 -22.79 8.85
CA VAL A 225 3.38 -22.16 9.21
C VAL A 225 2.48 -23.13 9.99
N LYS A 226 2.51 -24.42 9.68
CA LYS A 226 1.76 -25.45 10.38
C LYS A 226 2.19 -25.53 11.85
N ASN A 227 3.49 -25.60 12.11
CA ASN A 227 4.00 -25.55 13.49
C ASN A 227 3.49 -24.33 14.26
N ALA A 228 3.43 -23.16 13.62
CA ALA A 228 2.90 -21.95 14.24
C ALA A 228 1.38 -22.01 14.46
N MET A 229 0.61 -22.56 13.51
CA MET A 229 -0.85 -22.77 13.61
C MET A 229 -1.24 -23.71 14.75
N TYR A 230 -0.51 -24.82 14.92
CA TYR A 230 -0.76 -25.75 16.02
C TYR A 230 -0.29 -25.22 17.37
N THR A 231 0.68 -24.28 17.38
CA THR A 231 1.14 -23.63 18.63
C THR A 231 0.14 -22.59 19.13
N ASP A 232 -0.40 -21.75 18.25
CA ASP A 232 -1.45 -20.79 18.58
C ASP A 232 -2.48 -20.68 17.43
N PRO A 233 -3.56 -21.47 17.47
CA PRO A 233 -4.59 -21.45 16.43
C PRO A 233 -5.39 -20.13 16.42
N ASN A 234 -5.26 -19.27 17.43
CA ASN A 234 -5.95 -17.99 17.48
C ASN A 234 -5.20 -16.86 16.76
N ASP A 235 -3.93 -17.08 16.39
CA ASP A 235 -3.10 -16.09 15.74
C ASP A 235 -3.51 -15.86 14.28
N GLN A 236 -4.12 -14.73 13.99
CA GLN A 236 -4.53 -14.38 12.64
C GLN A 236 -3.38 -14.39 11.61
N SER A 237 -2.15 -14.08 12.03
CA SER A 237 -1.02 -13.88 11.12
C SER A 237 -0.66 -15.16 10.36
N VAL A 238 -0.69 -16.30 11.06
CA VAL A 238 -0.33 -17.61 10.50
C VAL A 238 -1.36 -18.06 9.46
N TRP A 239 -2.65 -17.83 9.72
CA TRP A 239 -3.73 -18.15 8.78
C TRP A 239 -3.69 -17.29 7.52
N ILE A 240 -3.34 -16.01 7.65
CA ILE A 240 -3.15 -15.13 6.48
C ILE A 240 -1.96 -15.61 5.65
N TYR A 241 -0.85 -15.99 6.29
CA TYR A 241 0.33 -16.50 5.58
C TYR A 241 0.04 -17.84 4.90
N HIS A 242 -0.64 -18.76 5.60
CA HIS A 242 -1.09 -20.05 5.05
C HIS A 242 -2.00 -19.85 3.82
N ARG A 243 -2.97 -18.94 3.89
CA ARG A 243 -3.80 -18.57 2.72
C ARG A 243 -2.98 -17.96 1.58
N TRP A 244 -1.93 -17.20 1.89
CA TRP A 244 -1.01 -16.73 0.86
C TRP A 244 -0.28 -17.90 0.18
N LEU A 245 0.26 -18.86 0.94
CA LEU A 245 0.96 -20.05 0.43
C LEU A 245 0.08 -20.94 -0.46
N ILE A 246 -1.17 -21.20 -0.04
CA ILE A 246 -2.15 -21.95 -0.85
C ILE A 246 -2.42 -21.27 -2.21
N GLY A 247 -2.25 -19.95 -2.29
CA GLY A 247 -2.43 -19.22 -3.54
C GLY A 247 -3.88 -19.32 -4.04
N SER A 248 -4.03 -19.59 -5.33
CA SER A 248 -5.32 -19.77 -6.01
C SER A 248 -5.95 -21.15 -5.79
N GLY A 249 -5.27 -22.06 -5.08
CA GLY A 249 -5.72 -23.44 -4.91
C GLY A 249 -5.56 -24.32 -6.16
N ASP A 250 -4.60 -24.01 -7.04
CA ASP A 250 -4.42 -24.72 -8.31
C ASP A 250 -3.87 -26.15 -8.13
N ASN A 251 -3.19 -26.43 -7.02
CA ASN A 251 -2.73 -27.78 -6.68
C ASN A 251 -3.76 -28.47 -5.77
N LYS A 252 -4.47 -29.46 -6.33
CA LYS A 252 -5.51 -30.22 -5.64
C LYS A 252 -4.96 -30.98 -4.44
N ASP A 253 -3.85 -31.71 -4.61
CA ASP A 253 -3.28 -32.58 -3.58
C ASP A 253 -2.84 -31.79 -2.34
N ILE A 254 -2.22 -30.63 -2.55
CA ILE A 254 -1.86 -29.71 -1.45
C ILE A 254 -3.13 -29.21 -0.75
N LEU A 255 -4.16 -28.83 -1.50
CA LEU A 255 -5.39 -28.31 -0.93
C LEU A 255 -6.12 -29.36 -0.08
N GLU A 256 -6.19 -30.61 -0.56
CA GLU A 256 -6.78 -31.73 0.18
C GLU A 256 -5.97 -32.05 1.45
N ARG A 257 -4.63 -32.11 1.35
CA ARG A 257 -3.73 -32.31 2.49
C ARG A 257 -3.89 -31.23 3.57
N GLU A 258 -3.93 -29.97 3.18
CA GLU A 258 -4.08 -28.88 4.15
C GLU A 258 -5.50 -28.78 4.72
N ILE A 259 -6.55 -29.18 3.97
CA ILE A 259 -7.90 -29.34 4.51
C ILE A 259 -7.92 -30.40 5.62
N GLU A 260 -7.31 -31.57 5.37
CA GLU A 260 -7.22 -32.66 6.34
C GLU A 260 -6.49 -32.20 7.62
N SER A 261 -5.31 -31.59 7.47
CA SER A 261 -4.55 -31.07 8.62
C SER A 261 -5.32 -30.02 9.44
N ILE A 262 -6.05 -29.11 8.79
CA ILE A 262 -6.85 -28.10 9.51
C ILE A 262 -8.08 -28.75 10.17
N GLN A 263 -8.63 -29.82 9.59
CA GLN A 263 -9.72 -30.57 10.21
C GLN A 263 -9.27 -31.24 11.51
N GLU A 264 -8.09 -31.88 11.51
CA GLU A 264 -7.50 -32.44 12.74
C GLU A 264 -7.32 -31.36 13.82
N LEU A 265 -6.82 -30.17 13.43
CA LEU A 265 -6.67 -29.07 14.37
C LEU A 265 -8.02 -28.55 14.89
N LEU A 266 -9.07 -28.53 14.07
CA LEU A 266 -10.43 -28.17 14.50
C LEU A 266 -11.01 -29.20 15.48
N ASP A 267 -10.72 -30.49 15.28
CA ASP A 267 -11.20 -31.55 16.16
C ASP A 267 -10.61 -31.41 17.59
N GLU A 268 -9.36 -30.97 17.69
CA GLU A 268 -8.69 -30.63 18.96
C GLU A 268 -9.12 -29.25 19.51
N GLN A 269 -9.50 -28.31 18.64
CA GLN A 269 -9.86 -26.92 18.99
C GLN A 269 -11.23 -26.54 18.38
N PRO A 270 -12.34 -27.10 18.90
CA PRO A 270 -13.66 -27.06 18.25
C PRO A 270 -14.29 -25.66 18.17
N ASP A 271 -13.79 -24.71 18.95
CA ASP A 271 -14.18 -23.30 18.97
C ASP A 271 -13.22 -22.39 18.17
N SER A 272 -12.23 -22.95 17.49
CA SER A 272 -11.32 -22.18 16.64
C SER A 272 -12.02 -21.62 15.42
N LYS A 273 -12.38 -20.34 15.48
CA LYS A 273 -12.96 -19.62 14.33
C LYS A 273 -12.06 -19.66 13.09
N TRP A 274 -10.74 -19.67 13.28
CA TRP A 274 -9.80 -19.62 12.17
C TRP A 274 -9.70 -20.94 11.43
N CYS A 275 -9.78 -22.07 12.15
CA CYS A 275 -9.88 -23.38 11.52
C CYS A 275 -11.17 -23.46 10.69
N MET A 276 -12.32 -23.10 11.29
CA MET A 276 -13.60 -23.10 10.59
C MET A 276 -13.62 -22.18 9.36
N GLU A 277 -13.16 -20.93 9.48
CA GLU A 277 -13.11 -19.98 8.35
C GLU A 277 -12.18 -20.48 7.25
N SER A 278 -11.04 -21.09 7.60
CA SER A 278 -10.08 -21.62 6.65
C SER A 278 -10.60 -22.86 5.92
N LEU A 279 -11.26 -23.79 6.63
CA LEU A 279 -11.90 -24.97 6.03
C LEU A 279 -13.00 -24.57 5.05
N VAL A 280 -13.87 -23.63 5.42
CA VAL A 280 -14.91 -23.11 4.49
C VAL A 280 -14.26 -22.55 3.23
N PHE A 281 -13.20 -21.75 3.39
CA PHE A 281 -12.50 -21.15 2.25
C PHE A 281 -11.84 -22.22 1.35
N TYR A 282 -11.11 -23.18 1.93
CA TYR A 282 -10.39 -24.20 1.16
C TYR A 282 -11.32 -25.24 0.53
N LYS A 283 -12.35 -25.73 1.24
CA LYS A 283 -13.34 -26.66 0.68
C LYS A 283 -14.11 -26.04 -0.49
N ARG A 284 -14.51 -24.76 -0.39
CA ARG A 284 -15.11 -24.02 -1.51
C ARG A 284 -14.15 -23.77 -2.66
N THR A 285 -12.87 -23.51 -2.36
CA THR A 285 -11.83 -23.38 -3.39
C THR A 285 -11.63 -24.71 -4.12
N LEU A 286 -11.64 -25.83 -3.40
CA LEU A 286 -11.54 -27.19 -3.95
C LEU A 286 -12.69 -27.48 -4.91
N VAL A 287 -13.93 -27.23 -4.49
CA VAL A 287 -15.12 -27.38 -5.35
C VAL A 287 -15.06 -26.43 -6.56
N GLY A 288 -14.73 -25.16 -6.33
CA GLY A 288 -14.73 -24.15 -7.39
C GLY A 288 -13.62 -24.29 -8.44
N ARG A 289 -12.45 -24.85 -8.07
CA ARG A 289 -11.29 -25.05 -8.95
C ARG A 289 -11.20 -26.45 -9.54
N HIS A 290 -11.62 -27.46 -8.78
CA HIS A 290 -11.44 -28.88 -9.12
C HIS A 290 -12.75 -29.65 -9.24
N GLY A 291 -13.91 -28.96 -9.24
CA GLY A 291 -15.24 -29.57 -9.30
C GLY A 291 -15.46 -30.50 -10.50
N SER A 292 -14.79 -30.26 -11.64
CA SER A 292 -14.87 -31.15 -12.81
C SER A 292 -14.25 -32.54 -12.59
N VAL A 293 -13.39 -32.68 -11.58
CA VAL A 293 -12.71 -33.94 -11.21
C VAL A 293 -13.34 -34.56 -9.96
N LEU A 294 -14.19 -33.82 -9.24
CA LEU A 294 -14.92 -34.31 -8.09
C LEU A 294 -16.21 -34.99 -8.54
N SER A 295 -16.65 -36.02 -7.81
CA SER A 295 -17.99 -36.56 -8.01
C SER A 295 -19.05 -35.57 -7.51
N ASP A 296 -20.27 -35.66 -8.03
CA ASP A 296 -21.38 -34.82 -7.59
C ASP A 296 -21.66 -35.03 -6.09
N GLU A 297 -21.54 -36.26 -5.61
CA GLU A 297 -21.71 -36.59 -4.19
C GLU A 297 -20.61 -35.96 -3.32
N ALA A 298 -19.35 -35.98 -3.78
CA ALA A 298 -18.24 -35.36 -3.07
C ALA A 298 -18.41 -33.83 -3.00
N SER A 299 -18.84 -33.22 -4.09
CA SER A 299 -19.11 -31.78 -4.15
C SER A 299 -20.26 -31.39 -3.21
N CYS A 300 -21.38 -32.11 -3.26
CA CYS A 300 -22.51 -31.89 -2.34
C CYS A 300 -22.12 -32.06 -0.87
N ARG A 301 -21.30 -33.06 -0.55
CA ARG A 301 -20.80 -33.29 0.81
C ARG A 301 -19.97 -32.11 1.30
N LEU A 302 -18.99 -31.65 0.51
CA LEU A 302 -18.14 -30.51 0.86
C LEU A 302 -18.95 -29.21 1.04
N GLU A 303 -19.96 -28.98 0.21
CA GLU A 303 -20.87 -27.84 0.34
C GLU A 303 -21.70 -27.92 1.63
N GLY A 304 -22.24 -29.10 1.96
CA GLY A 304 -22.96 -29.33 3.22
C GLY A 304 -22.09 -29.04 4.44
N GLU A 305 -20.86 -29.57 4.47
CA GLU A 305 -19.88 -29.29 5.53
C GLU A 305 -19.57 -27.79 5.66
N CYS A 306 -19.46 -27.06 4.54
CA CYS A 306 -19.25 -25.61 4.58
C CYS A 306 -20.41 -24.88 5.23
N LEU A 307 -21.65 -25.27 4.93
CA LEU A 307 -22.85 -24.64 5.51
C LEU A 307 -22.93 -24.89 7.02
N GLU A 308 -22.59 -26.10 7.47
CA GLU A 308 -22.52 -26.43 8.89
C GLU A 308 -21.47 -25.59 9.63
N LEU A 309 -20.27 -25.44 9.04
CA LEU A 309 -19.21 -24.61 9.61
C LEU A 309 -19.60 -23.13 9.67
N LEU A 310 -20.25 -22.60 8.63
CA LEU A 310 -20.74 -21.22 8.62
C LEU A 310 -21.79 -20.98 9.71
N SER A 311 -22.72 -21.93 9.90
CA SER A 311 -23.71 -21.87 10.98
C SER A 311 -23.05 -21.87 12.39
N LYS A 312 -21.97 -22.64 12.57
CA LYS A 312 -21.18 -22.60 13.83
C LYS A 312 -20.47 -21.26 14.02
N LEU A 313 -19.88 -20.71 12.96
CA LEU A 313 -19.16 -19.42 12.98
C LEU A 313 -20.07 -18.25 13.41
N GLU A 314 -21.36 -18.27 13.09
CA GLU A 314 -22.32 -17.27 13.56
C GLU A 314 -22.44 -17.17 15.09
N LYS A 315 -22.14 -18.26 15.80
CA LYS A 315 -22.15 -18.36 17.26
C LYS A 315 -20.77 -18.03 17.84
N VAL A 316 -19.71 -18.50 17.19
CA VAL A 316 -18.32 -18.38 17.68
C VAL A 316 -17.73 -16.99 17.42
N ASP A 317 -18.07 -16.33 16.30
CA ASP A 317 -17.63 -14.96 15.97
C ASP A 317 -18.85 -14.07 15.66
N PRO A 318 -19.66 -13.71 16.69
CA PRO A 318 -20.92 -13.00 16.50
C PRO A 318 -20.75 -11.62 15.86
N ASP A 319 -19.60 -10.97 16.04
CA ASP A 319 -19.27 -9.68 15.42
C ASP A 319 -19.27 -9.76 13.88
N ARG A 320 -19.07 -10.96 13.32
CA ARG A 320 -19.07 -11.23 11.87
C ARG A 320 -20.26 -12.06 11.41
N ARG A 321 -21.29 -12.25 12.24
CA ARG A 321 -22.46 -13.09 11.92
C ARG A 321 -23.03 -12.83 10.53
N GLN A 322 -23.28 -11.57 10.18
CA GLN A 322 -23.87 -11.23 8.87
C GLN A 322 -22.98 -11.68 7.70
N ARG A 323 -21.65 -11.60 7.84
CA ARG A 323 -20.71 -12.08 6.82
C ARG A 323 -20.88 -13.59 6.60
N TYR A 324 -21.10 -14.38 7.65
CA TYR A 324 -21.28 -15.83 7.51
C TYR A 324 -22.63 -16.19 6.87
N ILE A 325 -23.70 -15.46 7.21
CA ILE A 325 -25.02 -15.57 6.56
C ILE A 325 -24.92 -15.20 5.08
N ASP A 326 -24.21 -14.13 4.72
CA ASP A 326 -24.04 -13.75 3.33
C ASP A 326 -23.25 -14.83 2.57
N LEU A 327 -22.23 -15.42 3.22
CA LEU A 327 -21.46 -16.52 2.65
C LEU A 327 -22.28 -17.80 2.50
N SER A 328 -23.24 -18.11 3.38
CA SER A 328 -24.05 -19.33 3.25
C SER A 328 -25.00 -19.29 2.06
N HIS A 329 -25.44 -18.10 1.66
CA HIS A 329 -26.25 -17.90 0.45
C HIS A 329 -25.42 -17.77 -0.83
N ALA A 330 -24.12 -17.54 -0.69
CA ALA A 330 -23.20 -17.43 -1.82
C ALA A 330 -22.74 -18.82 -2.30
N GLY A 331 -22.89 -19.09 -3.61
CA GLY A 331 -22.40 -20.31 -4.23
C GLY A 331 -20.87 -20.47 -4.19
N PRO A 332 -20.32 -21.66 -4.49
CA PRO A 332 -18.89 -21.97 -4.37
C PRO A 332 -17.98 -21.03 -5.19
N HIS A 333 -18.48 -20.47 -6.29
CA HIS A 333 -17.73 -19.55 -7.15
C HIS A 333 -17.58 -18.12 -6.59
N TYR A 334 -18.31 -17.75 -5.55
CA TYR A 334 -18.31 -16.39 -5.01
C TYR A 334 -16.97 -15.98 -4.38
N LEU A 335 -16.28 -16.91 -3.72
CA LEU A 335 -15.01 -16.61 -3.04
C LEU A 335 -13.84 -16.42 -4.02
N ILE A 336 -13.89 -17.08 -5.19
CA ILE A 336 -12.88 -16.93 -6.26
C ILE A 336 -12.93 -15.50 -6.84
N ALA A 337 -14.10 -14.86 -6.86
CA ALA A 337 -14.26 -13.51 -7.39
C ALA A 337 -13.68 -12.41 -6.46
N GLN A 338 -13.51 -12.69 -5.16
CA GLN A 338 -13.01 -11.72 -4.18
C GLN A 338 -11.49 -11.78 -3.96
N ASP A 339 -10.83 -12.90 -4.27
CA ASP A 339 -9.35 -13.04 -4.17
C ASP A 339 -8.66 -12.51 -5.44
N ARG A 340 -8.83 -11.21 -5.72
CA ARG A 340 -8.02 -10.52 -6.74
C ARG A 340 -6.68 -10.14 -6.15
N ARG A 341 -5.77 -11.10 -6.08
CA ARG A 341 -4.32 -10.90 -5.83
C ARG A 341 -3.56 -10.36 -7.05
N SER A 342 -4.26 -9.72 -7.99
CA SER A 342 -3.70 -8.85 -9.01
C SER A 342 -4.40 -7.49 -8.88
N PRO A 343 -3.70 -6.35 -8.98
CA PRO A 343 -4.38 -5.08 -9.27
C PRO A 343 -5.27 -5.32 -10.49
N PRO A 344 -6.47 -4.71 -10.60
CA PRO A 344 -7.19 -4.75 -11.86
C PRO A 344 -6.21 -4.32 -12.96
N MET A 345 -5.92 -5.22 -13.91
CA MET A 345 -5.43 -4.78 -15.21
C MET A 345 -6.53 -3.90 -15.74
N TRP A 346 -6.32 -2.59 -15.68
CA TRP A 346 -7.17 -1.64 -16.36
C TRP A 346 -6.92 -1.85 -17.85
N GLU A 347 -7.82 -2.56 -18.53
CA GLU A 347 -7.92 -2.36 -19.98
C GLU A 347 -8.59 -1.01 -20.19
N GLU A 348 -7.81 -0.01 -20.60
CA GLU A 348 -8.36 1.21 -21.16
C GLU A 348 -9.03 0.87 -22.49
N VAL A 349 -10.35 0.73 -22.48
CA VAL A 349 -11.14 0.80 -23.70
C VAL A 349 -11.38 2.27 -23.99
N THR A 350 -10.52 2.84 -24.86
CA THR A 350 -10.74 4.19 -25.40
C THR A 350 -11.78 4.10 -26.52
N ILE A 351 -12.97 4.63 -26.28
CA ILE A 351 -13.98 4.84 -27.34
C ILE A 351 -13.83 6.27 -27.84
N THR A 352 -13.30 6.44 -29.04
CA THR A 352 -13.19 7.75 -29.69
C THR A 352 -14.45 8.02 -30.51
N ALA A 353 -15.26 9.00 -30.09
CA ALA A 353 -16.35 9.52 -30.92
C ALA A 353 -15.87 10.79 -31.64
N ASN A 354 -15.84 10.76 -32.99
CA ASN A 354 -15.54 11.95 -33.79
C ASN A 354 -16.84 12.70 -34.06
N ILE A 355 -16.99 13.90 -33.48
CA ILE A 355 -18.12 14.79 -33.75
C ILE A 355 -17.79 15.58 -35.03
N PHE A 356 -18.47 15.26 -36.14
CA PHE A 356 -18.41 16.09 -37.35
C PHE A 356 -19.48 17.16 -37.27
N ASN A 357 -19.07 18.42 -37.36
CA ASN A 357 -19.98 19.54 -37.47
C ASN A 357 -20.59 19.55 -38.88
N THR A 358 -21.79 18.97 -39.05
CA THR A 358 -22.56 19.17 -40.28
C THR A 358 -23.16 20.56 -40.22
N GLY A 359 -22.44 21.52 -40.80
CA GLY A 359 -22.80 22.93 -40.77
C GLY A 359 -24.26 23.17 -41.15
N LEU A 360 -25.00 23.78 -40.23
CA LEU A 360 -26.21 24.53 -40.50
C LEU A 360 -26.22 25.75 -39.57
N ASP A 361 -26.19 26.91 -40.21
CA ASP A 361 -26.30 28.24 -39.61
C ASP A 361 -27.64 28.44 -38.90
N THR A 362 -27.62 29.41 -37.97
CA THR A 362 -28.70 30.29 -37.49
C THR A 362 -29.17 30.15 -36.03
N TYR A 363 -29.16 31.32 -35.38
CA TYR A 363 -29.81 31.76 -34.12
C TYR A 363 -29.01 31.85 -32.80
N SER A 364 -28.50 33.07 -32.59
CA SER A 364 -28.63 33.95 -31.41
C SER A 364 -28.18 33.46 -30.02
N THR A 365 -26.93 33.83 -29.71
CA THR A 365 -26.43 34.50 -28.50
C THR A 365 -27.20 34.35 -27.17
N THR A 366 -26.57 33.70 -26.19
CA THR A 366 -26.42 34.29 -24.85
C THR A 366 -25.03 33.93 -24.32
N LEU A 367 -24.17 34.95 -24.20
CA LEU A 367 -22.85 34.89 -23.59
C LEU A 367 -23.00 34.58 -22.09
N ILE A 368 -22.32 33.54 -21.60
CA ILE A 368 -22.03 33.35 -20.18
C ILE A 368 -20.50 33.33 -20.02
N PRO A 369 -19.91 34.03 -19.03
CA PRO A 369 -18.48 34.32 -19.00
C PRO A 369 -17.60 33.08 -18.78
N SER A 370 -16.43 33.09 -19.42
CA SER A 370 -15.33 32.16 -19.18
C SER A 370 -14.78 32.34 -17.76
N SER A 371 -15.20 31.47 -16.83
CA SER A 371 -14.42 31.01 -15.67
C SER A 371 -15.33 30.32 -14.65
N GLN A 372 -15.68 29.06 -14.90
CA GLN A 372 -16.08 28.15 -13.83
C GLN A 372 -15.91 26.71 -14.33
N SER A 373 -14.94 25.99 -13.76
CA SER A 373 -14.83 24.55 -13.94
C SER A 373 -15.94 23.88 -13.12
N TYR A 374 -17.00 23.45 -13.79
CA TYR A 374 -18.01 22.59 -13.17
C TYR A 374 -17.45 21.17 -13.05
N LYS A 375 -16.74 20.89 -11.96
CA LYS A 375 -16.43 19.52 -11.52
C LYS A 375 -17.65 18.93 -10.81
N THR A 376 -18.69 18.58 -11.57
CA THR A 376 -19.77 17.74 -11.04
C THR A 376 -20.03 16.60 -12.02
N PRO A 377 -19.78 15.33 -11.64
CA PRO A 377 -20.05 14.21 -12.53
C PRO A 377 -21.56 14.01 -12.67
N LEU A 378 -22.04 13.94 -13.93
CA LEU A 378 -23.39 13.47 -14.22
C LEU A 378 -23.40 11.94 -14.02
N VAL A 379 -24.13 11.45 -13.01
CA VAL A 379 -24.30 10.02 -12.76
C VAL A 379 -25.60 9.59 -13.44
N ILE A 380 -25.50 8.82 -14.52
CA ILE A 380 -26.66 8.21 -15.18
C ILE A 380 -26.81 6.79 -14.62
N PRO A 381 -27.90 6.45 -13.92
CA PRO A 381 -28.09 5.11 -13.41
C PRO A 381 -28.64 4.20 -14.51
N ALA A 382 -27.80 3.33 -15.05
CA ALA A 382 -28.21 2.15 -15.81
C ALA A 382 -27.66 0.91 -15.11
N ARG A 383 -28.46 -0.16 -15.00
CA ARG A 383 -28.12 -1.37 -14.25
C ARG A 383 -26.75 -1.90 -14.70
N ASN A 384 -25.77 -1.86 -13.78
CA ASN A 384 -24.40 -2.36 -13.90
C ASN A 384 -23.41 -1.51 -14.75
N LEU A 385 -23.68 -0.23 -15.00
CA LEU A 385 -22.69 0.72 -15.54
C LEU A 385 -22.55 1.95 -14.63
N VAL A 386 -21.31 2.33 -14.32
CA VAL A 386 -20.98 3.67 -13.81
C VAL A 386 -20.10 4.34 -14.86
N ALA A 387 -20.69 5.22 -15.67
CA ALA A 387 -19.94 6.03 -16.64
C ALA A 387 -19.58 7.38 -16.01
N LYS A 388 -18.33 7.83 -16.18
CA LYS A 388 -17.89 9.17 -15.77
C LYS A 388 -17.51 9.94 -17.03
N VAL A 389 -18.37 10.87 -17.43
CA VAL A 389 -18.11 11.74 -18.59
C VAL A 389 -17.20 12.89 -18.13
N MET A 390 -16.03 13.04 -18.75
CA MET A 390 -15.15 14.19 -18.55
C MET A 390 -15.00 14.89 -19.90
N LEU A 391 -15.32 16.18 -19.94
CA LEU A 391 -15.07 17.02 -21.11
C LEU A 391 -13.68 17.64 -20.92
N ASP A 392 -12.76 17.38 -21.85
CA ASP A 392 -11.44 18.01 -21.87
C ASP A 392 -11.37 18.98 -23.05
N ASP A 393 -11.03 20.24 -22.76
CA ASP A 393 -10.89 21.28 -23.77
C ASP A 393 -9.40 21.43 -24.11
N GLN A 394 -8.90 20.52 -24.96
CA GLN A 394 -7.55 20.61 -25.48
C GLN A 394 -7.55 21.60 -26.66
N GLY A 395 -7.48 22.89 -26.32
CA GLY A 395 -7.38 23.94 -27.32
C GLY A 395 -6.06 23.85 -28.10
N GLN A 396 -6.14 23.47 -29.37
CA GLN A 396 -5.40 24.10 -30.48
C GLN A 396 -5.92 23.58 -31.84
N GLY A 397 -6.58 24.46 -32.61
CA GLY A 397 -6.79 24.30 -34.06
C GLY A 397 -8.12 23.67 -34.49
N ALA A 398 -8.95 24.48 -35.14
CA ALA A 398 -10.08 24.14 -36.02
C ALA A 398 -10.93 22.89 -35.68
N GLY A 399 -11.99 23.10 -34.90
CA GLY A 399 -13.31 22.49 -35.15
C GLY A 399 -13.48 21.01 -34.83
N GLY A 400 -13.43 20.64 -33.55
CA GLY A 400 -13.99 19.38 -33.06
C GLY A 400 -13.90 19.27 -31.53
N VAL A 401 -15.03 19.13 -30.84
CA VAL A 401 -15.06 18.74 -29.42
C VAL A 401 -15.04 17.22 -29.38
N VAL A 402 -14.04 16.63 -28.70
CA VAL A 402 -13.95 15.19 -28.50
C VAL A 402 -14.53 14.85 -27.13
N ALA A 403 -15.69 14.20 -27.10
CA ALA A 403 -16.23 13.66 -25.85
C ALA A 403 -15.66 12.25 -25.64
N VAL A 404 -14.85 12.07 -24.59
CA VAL A 404 -14.32 10.76 -24.21
C VAL A 404 -15.25 10.15 -23.16
N ILE A 405 -16.02 9.14 -23.55
CA ILE A 405 -16.87 8.37 -22.62
C ILE A 405 -16.04 7.22 -22.06
N ARG A 406 -15.70 7.29 -20.76
CA ARG A 406 -15.05 6.19 -20.05
C ARG A 406 -16.11 5.27 -19.47
N VAL A 407 -16.18 4.05 -20.00
CA VAL A 407 -17.05 2.98 -19.50
C VAL A 407 -16.22 2.02 -18.65
N VAL A 408 -16.68 1.74 -17.43
CA VAL A 408 -16.05 0.76 -16.53
C VAL A 408 -16.96 -0.48 -16.49
N GLN A 409 -16.51 -1.62 -17.03
CA GLN A 409 -17.24 -2.88 -16.89
C GLN A 409 -16.30 -4.10 -16.85
N HIS A 410 -16.72 -5.15 -16.12
CA HIS A 410 -16.03 -6.43 -16.06
C HIS A 410 -16.49 -7.33 -17.21
N LEU A 411 -15.60 -7.67 -18.13
CA LEU A 411 -15.86 -8.69 -19.14
C LEU A 411 -14.83 -9.81 -19.01
N HIS A 412 -15.30 -11.05 -18.91
CA HIS A 412 -14.48 -12.27 -18.96
C HIS A 412 -15.01 -13.27 -20.01
N SER A 413 -15.79 -12.82 -21.00
CA SER A 413 -16.27 -13.69 -22.07
C SER A 413 -16.46 -12.95 -23.40
N PRO A 414 -15.91 -13.47 -24.53
CA PRO A 414 -16.19 -12.96 -25.88
C PRO A 414 -17.68 -13.05 -26.28
N ALA A 415 -18.48 -13.88 -25.59
CA ALA A 415 -19.89 -14.10 -25.92
C ALA A 415 -20.84 -12.97 -25.49
N LEU A 416 -20.38 -11.99 -24.70
CA LEU A 416 -21.19 -10.86 -24.22
C LEU A 416 -21.02 -9.57 -25.05
N GLN A 417 -20.21 -9.61 -26.13
CA GLN A 417 -19.94 -8.46 -27.00
C GLN A 417 -21.16 -7.88 -27.75
N PRO A 418 -22.16 -8.67 -28.21
CA PRO A 418 -23.35 -8.12 -28.85
C PRO A 418 -24.27 -7.35 -27.88
N GLN A 419 -24.28 -7.74 -26.60
CA GLN A 419 -25.11 -7.11 -25.56
C GLN A 419 -24.59 -5.71 -25.20
N LEU A 420 -23.25 -5.52 -25.16
CA LEU A 420 -22.62 -4.22 -24.92
C LEU A 420 -22.94 -3.21 -26.04
N VAL A 421 -22.98 -3.65 -27.29
CA VAL A 421 -23.35 -2.79 -28.44
C VAL A 421 -24.82 -2.37 -28.35
N GLN A 422 -25.72 -3.27 -27.93
CA GLN A 422 -27.13 -2.94 -27.68
C GLN A 422 -27.31 -1.98 -26.50
N ASP A 423 -26.60 -2.18 -25.40
CA ASP A 423 -26.68 -1.31 -24.21
C ASP A 423 -26.12 0.09 -24.48
N LEU A 424 -25.13 0.22 -25.37
CA LEU A 424 -24.59 1.50 -25.83
C LEU A 424 -25.51 2.20 -26.86
N GLN A 425 -26.28 1.46 -27.67
CA GLN A 425 -27.29 2.03 -28.56
C GLN A 425 -28.44 2.72 -27.80
N VAL A 426 -28.68 2.36 -26.53
CA VAL A 426 -29.65 3.06 -25.66
C VAL A 426 -29.23 4.51 -25.37
N LEU A 427 -27.95 4.88 -25.58
CA LEU A 427 -27.43 6.24 -25.40
C LEU A 427 -27.59 7.13 -26.64
N GLU A 428 -27.89 6.59 -27.83
CA GLU A 428 -28.07 7.37 -29.07
C GLU A 428 -29.17 8.44 -28.99
N PRO A 429 -30.37 8.17 -28.42
CA PRO A 429 -31.44 9.18 -28.35
C PRO A 429 -31.07 10.38 -27.46
N GLN A 430 -30.15 10.20 -26.50
CA GLN A 430 -29.70 11.25 -25.59
C GLN A 430 -28.54 12.08 -26.17
N ALA A 431 -27.70 11.47 -27.04
CA ALA A 431 -26.66 12.18 -27.79
C ALA A 431 -27.21 13.04 -28.94
N ALA A 432 -28.33 12.64 -29.55
CA ALA A 432 -29.01 13.38 -30.61
C ALA A 432 -29.53 14.77 -30.15
N PHE A 433 -29.85 14.94 -28.86
CA PHE A 433 -30.27 16.23 -28.28
C PHE A 433 -29.14 17.28 -28.30
N LEU A 434 -27.88 16.86 -28.52
CA LEU A 434 -26.69 17.70 -28.62
C LEU A 434 -26.12 17.79 -30.05
N GLY A 435 -26.82 17.25 -31.06
CA GLY A 435 -26.41 17.32 -32.47
C GLY A 435 -25.19 16.47 -32.85
N ALA A 436 -24.86 15.42 -32.08
CA ALA A 436 -23.72 14.53 -32.34
C ALA A 436 -24.14 13.14 -32.85
N SER A 437 -23.30 12.50 -33.67
CA SER A 437 -23.44 11.09 -34.07
C SER A 437 -22.42 10.21 -33.34
N VAL A 438 -22.84 9.01 -32.90
CA VAL A 438 -21.99 8.04 -32.22
C VAL A 438 -21.46 7.05 -33.24
N VAL A 439 -20.15 7.05 -33.51
CA VAL A 439 -19.49 6.03 -34.34
C VAL A 439 -18.64 5.14 -33.44
N CYS A 440 -19.09 3.92 -33.18
CA CYS A 440 -18.28 2.91 -32.49
C CYS A 440 -17.25 2.30 -33.45
N LYS A 441 -15.96 2.60 -33.25
CA LYS A 441 -14.85 1.80 -33.81
C LYS A 441 -14.00 1.25 -32.67
N THR A 442 -13.93 -0.06 -32.56
CA THR A 442 -13.03 -0.78 -31.64
C THR A 442 -11.64 -0.85 -32.24
N TRP A 443 -10.63 -0.34 -31.53
CA TRP A 443 -9.22 -0.58 -31.82
C TRP A 443 -8.58 -1.27 -30.61
N TYR A 444 -7.81 -2.33 -30.86
CA TYR A 444 -7.04 -3.01 -29.82
C TYR A 444 -5.59 -2.52 -29.88
N ALA A 445 -5.11 -1.90 -28.81
CA ALA A 445 -3.69 -1.65 -28.59
C ALA A 445 -3.28 -2.30 -27.27
N VAL A 446 -2.45 -3.34 -27.34
CA VAL A 446 -1.84 -3.96 -26.14
C VAL A 446 -0.58 -3.18 -25.81
N SER A 447 -0.63 -2.35 -24.77
CA SER A 447 0.55 -1.72 -24.17
C SER A 447 0.76 -2.31 -22.78
N ALA A 448 1.85 -3.06 -22.61
CA ALA A 448 2.28 -3.54 -21.30
C ALA A 448 3.01 -2.39 -20.57
N CYS A 449 2.32 -1.71 -19.65
CA CYS A 449 2.96 -0.80 -18.71
C CYS A 449 3.26 -1.53 -17.39
N GLN A 450 4.55 -1.80 -17.14
CA GLN A 450 5.08 -2.08 -15.81
C GLN A 450 5.01 -0.80 -14.98
N TYR A 451 4.17 -0.77 -13.94
CA TYR A 451 4.16 0.32 -12.97
C TYR A 451 5.34 0.16 -12.00
N ASP A 452 6.39 0.94 -12.22
CA ASP A 452 7.51 1.13 -11.31
C ASP A 452 7.08 2.08 -10.16
N ALA A 453 7.37 1.72 -8.90
CA ALA A 453 6.89 2.41 -7.70
C ALA A 453 7.59 3.76 -7.41
N LYS A 454 8.12 4.43 -8.44
CA LYS A 454 8.93 5.65 -8.33
C LYS A 454 8.15 6.96 -8.37
N GLU A 455 6.88 6.97 -8.75
CA GLU A 455 6.18 8.22 -9.10
C GLU A 455 5.55 9.02 -7.94
N TRP A 456 5.67 8.59 -6.68
CA TRP A 456 5.09 9.34 -5.56
C TRP A 456 5.94 10.52 -5.03
N TRP A 457 7.11 10.80 -5.61
CA TRP A 457 8.05 11.81 -5.07
C TRP A 457 8.56 12.85 -6.08
N HIS A 458 7.81 13.10 -7.16
CA HIS A 458 8.03 14.27 -8.02
C HIS A 458 6.86 15.24 -7.95
N ILE A 459 6.76 15.98 -6.83
CA ILE A 459 6.14 17.30 -6.87
C ILE A 459 7.25 18.27 -7.27
N ARG A 460 7.19 18.71 -8.53
CA ARG A 460 8.07 19.72 -9.12
C ARG A 460 7.98 21.03 -8.33
N SER A 461 9.15 21.64 -8.15
CA SER A 461 9.34 23.06 -7.91
C SER A 461 8.68 23.89 -9.01
N THR A 462 7.76 24.75 -8.61
CA THR A 462 7.56 26.09 -9.18
C THR A 462 7.37 27.05 -8.02
#